data_AF-A0A846ED94-F1
#
_entry.id   AF-A0A846ED94-F1
#
_cell.length_a   1.000
_cell.length_b   1.000
_cell.length_c   1.000
_cell.angle_alpha   90.00
_cell.angle_beta   90.00
_cell.angle_gamma   90.00
#
_symmetry.space_group_name_H-M   'P 1'
#
loop_
_entity.id
_entity.type
_entity.pdbx_description
1 polymer ?
#
loop_
_entity_poly.entity_id
_entity_poly.type
_entity_poly.pdbx_seq_one_letter_code
_entity_poly.pdbx_strand_id
1 'polypeptide(L)'
;MLKSNLFNPRKFLAFIFCCSFTTIISLTSHSSRAETIPQPSNAPLNLDLLNQPSDSVITADTIAQQGLTIPSLWWTKQISENKLLDNWIVYPATNDESSRVDLIVNQQIWSLLDYLEKYKFVNRVGTTARSFGYNIRVFNYRKELLATYTCNLNTTPNLCNIRMGFQSRLGLSGTSDF
;
A
#
# COMPACT_ATOMS: atom_id res chain seq x y z
N MET A 1 -48.53 -69.16 -20.53
CA MET A 1 -48.14 -69.38 -21.94
C MET A 1 -47.45 -68.12 -22.45
N LEU A 2 -46.14 -68.20 -22.69
CA LEU A 2 -45.34 -67.12 -23.29
C LEU A 2 -45.68 -67.00 -24.78
N LYS A 3 -45.93 -65.79 -25.29
CA LYS A 3 -45.64 -65.48 -26.69
C LYS A 3 -45.41 -63.98 -26.84
N SER A 4 -44.13 -63.63 -26.85
CA SER A 4 -43.57 -62.37 -27.29
C SER A 4 -43.83 -62.20 -28.80
N ASN A 5 -44.38 -61.04 -29.19
CA ASN A 5 -44.40 -60.62 -30.58
C ASN A 5 -43.27 -59.64 -30.84
N LEU A 6 -42.47 -59.98 -31.83
CA LEU A 6 -41.22 -59.37 -32.24
C LEU A 6 -41.43 -57.98 -32.86
N PHE A 7 -40.54 -57.09 -32.43
CA PHE A 7 -40.41 -55.68 -32.75
C PHE A 7 -40.01 -55.48 -34.23
N ASN A 8 -40.70 -54.59 -34.95
CA ASN A 8 -40.41 -54.25 -36.35
C ASN A 8 -39.41 -53.07 -36.41
N PRO A 9 -38.22 -53.22 -37.03
CA PRO A 9 -37.11 -52.25 -36.92
C PRO A 9 -37.16 -51.09 -37.93
N ARG A 10 -38.25 -50.90 -38.68
CA ARG A 10 -38.30 -49.91 -39.79
C ARG A 10 -38.87 -48.53 -39.45
N LYS A 11 -39.15 -48.23 -38.18
CA LYS A 11 -39.62 -46.90 -37.75
C LYS A 11 -38.72 -46.21 -36.72
N PHE A 12 -37.53 -46.75 -36.45
CA PHE A 12 -36.62 -46.24 -35.42
C PHE A 12 -35.47 -45.37 -35.96
N LEU A 13 -35.58 -44.88 -37.19
CA LEU A 13 -34.58 -44.05 -37.85
C LEU A 13 -35.04 -42.61 -38.12
N ALA A 14 -36.15 -42.18 -37.51
CA ALA A 14 -36.68 -40.82 -37.64
C ALA A 14 -36.80 -40.08 -36.29
N PHE A 15 -35.95 -40.44 -35.31
CA PHE A 15 -35.87 -39.74 -34.03
C PHE A 15 -34.43 -39.64 -33.52
N ILE A 16 -33.53 -39.18 -34.40
CA ILE A 16 -32.24 -38.62 -33.97
C ILE A 16 -32.13 -37.21 -34.57
N PHE A 17 -32.88 -36.30 -33.99
CA PHE A 17 -32.55 -34.87 -34.02
C PHE A 17 -32.87 -34.29 -32.64
N CYS A 18 -32.20 -34.81 -31.62
CA CYS A 18 -32.26 -34.26 -30.28
C CYS A 18 -31.12 -33.25 -30.16
N CYS A 19 -31.43 -32.00 -30.52
CA CYS A 19 -30.75 -30.75 -30.19
C CYS A 19 -29.31 -30.87 -29.66
N SER A 20 -28.34 -30.99 -30.56
CA SER A 20 -26.96 -30.56 -30.30
C SER A 20 -26.88 -29.03 -30.36
N PHE A 21 -27.59 -28.34 -29.46
CA PHE A 21 -27.27 -26.95 -29.13
C PHE A 21 -26.03 -27.01 -28.22
N THR A 22 -24.86 -27.08 -28.84
CA THR A 22 -23.62 -26.72 -28.18
C THR A 22 -23.73 -25.22 -27.89
N THR A 23 -24.18 -24.88 -26.69
CA THR A 23 -23.99 -23.54 -26.15
C THR A 23 -22.49 -23.37 -25.98
N ILE A 24 -21.83 -22.83 -27.01
CA ILE A 24 -20.50 -22.25 -26.87
C ILE A 24 -20.71 -21.07 -25.93
N ILE A 25 -20.52 -21.31 -24.64
CA ILE A 25 -20.37 -20.27 -23.64
C ILE A 25 -19.14 -19.51 -24.10
N SER A 26 -19.36 -18.41 -24.81
CA SER A 26 -18.32 -17.42 -25.03
C SER A 26 -18.02 -16.87 -23.65
N LEU A 27 -17.03 -17.44 -22.95
CA LEU A 27 -16.40 -16.75 -21.84
C LEU A 27 -15.80 -15.50 -22.47
N THR A 28 -16.51 -14.39 -22.38
CA THR A 28 -15.92 -13.08 -22.55
C THR A 28 -14.88 -12.96 -21.45
N SER A 29 -13.64 -13.33 -21.78
CA SER A 29 -12.48 -13.02 -20.97
C SER A 29 -12.36 -11.50 -20.94
N HIS A 30 -13.08 -10.88 -20.01
CA HIS A 30 -12.79 -9.51 -19.64
C HIS A 30 -11.34 -9.51 -19.16
N SER A 31 -10.47 -8.83 -19.89
CA SER A 31 -9.14 -8.51 -19.41
C SER A 31 -9.33 -7.74 -18.11
N SER A 32 -9.11 -8.41 -16.97
CA SER A 32 -9.05 -7.72 -15.70
C SER A 32 -7.77 -6.89 -15.74
N ARG A 33 -7.93 -5.58 -15.89
CA ARG A 33 -6.81 -4.66 -15.65
C ARG A 33 -6.42 -4.88 -14.19
N ALA A 34 -5.26 -5.50 -13.97
CA ALA A 34 -4.72 -5.63 -12.63
C ALA A 34 -4.54 -4.22 -12.06
N GLU A 35 -5.27 -3.92 -10.99
CA GLU A 35 -5.07 -2.67 -10.27
C GLU A 35 -3.65 -2.68 -9.70
N THR A 36 -2.84 -1.73 -10.15
CA THR A 36 -1.45 -1.63 -9.72
C THR A 36 -1.33 -0.60 -8.61
N ILE A 37 -0.43 -0.87 -7.68
CA ILE A 37 -0.09 0.06 -6.62
C ILE A 37 0.82 1.13 -7.24
N PRO A 38 0.51 2.43 -7.09
CA PRO A 38 1.33 3.49 -7.67
C PRO A 38 2.74 3.47 -7.07
N GLN A 39 3.69 4.05 -7.80
CA GLN A 39 5.02 4.28 -7.25
C GLN A 39 4.95 5.40 -6.19
N PRO A 40 5.78 5.34 -5.14
CA PRO A 40 5.92 6.46 -4.22
C PRO A 40 6.34 7.74 -4.97
N SER A 41 5.97 8.91 -4.45
CA SER A 41 6.46 10.18 -5.02
C SER A 41 8.00 10.23 -4.98
N ASN A 42 8.58 10.77 -6.05
CA ASN A 42 10.02 11.02 -6.19
C ASN A 42 10.43 12.44 -5.75
N ALA A 43 9.48 13.27 -5.29
CA ALA A 43 9.78 14.63 -4.84
C ALA A 43 10.78 14.62 -3.66
N PRO A 44 11.78 15.50 -3.64
CA PRO A 44 12.77 15.52 -2.58
C PRO A 44 12.14 15.90 -1.23
N LEU A 45 12.72 15.41 -0.13
CA LEU A 45 12.37 15.88 1.21
C LEU A 45 12.78 17.35 1.37
N ASN A 46 11.81 18.21 1.65
CA ASN A 46 12.05 19.64 1.89
C ASN A 46 12.01 19.96 3.39
N LEU A 47 13.17 19.87 4.05
CA LEU A 47 13.30 20.15 5.49
C LEU A 47 13.08 21.63 5.84
N ASP A 48 13.21 22.55 4.90
CA ASP A 48 13.05 23.99 5.15
C ASP A 48 11.61 24.32 5.56
N LEU A 49 10.65 23.52 5.10
CA LEU A 49 9.23 23.61 5.47
C LEU A 49 8.98 23.39 6.96
N LEU A 50 9.89 22.74 7.69
CA LEU A 50 9.77 22.59 9.14
C LEU A 50 9.86 23.93 9.87
N ASN A 51 10.67 24.87 9.35
CA ASN A 51 10.88 26.18 9.95
C ASN A 51 10.03 27.27 9.28
N GLN A 52 9.70 27.08 8.00
CA GLN A 52 8.96 28.05 7.19
C GLN A 52 7.89 27.30 6.36
N PRO A 53 6.77 26.89 6.99
CA PRO A 53 5.71 26.23 6.27
C PRO A 53 5.06 27.19 5.28
N SER A 54 4.79 26.72 4.06
CA SER A 54 3.88 27.40 3.13
C SER A 54 2.43 27.22 3.56
N ASP A 55 1.52 28.10 3.16
CA ASP A 55 0.11 28.14 3.60
C ASP A 55 -0.66 26.81 3.49
N SER A 56 -0.26 25.89 2.61
CA SER A 56 -0.90 24.58 2.41
C SER A 56 -0.19 23.39 3.06
N VAL A 57 1.01 23.59 3.63
CA VAL A 57 1.83 22.51 4.22
C VAL A 57 1.62 22.49 5.73
N ILE A 58 1.36 21.29 6.28
CA ILE A 58 1.14 21.12 7.72
C ILE A 58 2.35 20.41 8.33
N THR A 59 2.96 21.01 9.35
CA THR A 59 4.08 20.44 10.09
C THR A 59 3.68 20.04 11.52
N ALA A 60 4.63 19.53 12.30
CA ALA A 60 4.42 19.21 13.71
C ALA A 60 4.07 20.44 14.56
N ASP A 61 4.46 21.63 14.12
CA ASP A 61 4.31 22.89 14.87
C ASP A 61 3.19 23.80 14.32
N THR A 62 2.48 23.37 13.27
CA THR A 62 1.37 24.14 12.69
C THR A 62 0.06 23.83 13.42
N ILE A 63 -0.47 24.78 14.21
CA ILE A 63 -1.79 24.67 14.86
C ILE A 63 -2.88 24.96 13.80
N ALA A 64 -3.56 23.93 13.31
CA ALA A 64 -4.69 24.10 12.40
C ALA A 64 -5.94 24.57 13.17
N GLN A 65 -6.34 25.83 12.97
CA GLN A 65 -7.36 26.51 13.78
C GLN A 65 -8.82 26.18 13.37
N GLN A 66 -9.06 25.48 12.24
CA GLN A 66 -10.41 25.16 11.74
C GLN A 66 -10.72 23.67 11.54
N GLY A 67 -9.87 22.77 12.01
CA GLY A 67 -10.19 21.34 11.91
C GLY A 67 -9.03 20.49 12.33
N LEU A 68 -9.31 19.53 13.19
CA LEU A 68 -8.37 18.50 13.61
C LEU A 68 -7.71 17.84 12.39
N THR A 69 -6.37 17.99 12.30
CA THR A 69 -5.38 16.90 12.20
C THR A 69 -5.84 15.60 11.53
N ILE A 70 -5.20 15.17 10.42
CA ILE A 70 -5.01 13.73 10.11
C ILE A 70 -4.66 13.08 11.45
N PRO A 71 -5.41 12.10 11.96
CA PRO A 71 -5.64 11.90 13.37
C PRO A 71 -4.27 11.80 14.01
N SER A 72 -3.98 12.93 14.67
CA SER A 72 -2.85 13.17 15.53
C SER A 72 -1.57 12.41 15.12
N LEU A 73 -0.81 12.98 14.19
CA LEU A 73 0.65 12.80 14.26
C LEU A 73 1.20 13.23 15.64
N TRP A 74 0.46 14.07 16.38
CA TRP A 74 0.58 14.25 17.83
C TRP A 74 0.39 12.96 18.67
N TRP A 75 -0.57 12.09 18.32
CA TRP A 75 -0.70 10.75 18.91
C TRP A 75 0.48 9.89 18.48
N THR A 76 0.95 10.01 17.23
CA THR A 76 2.18 9.34 16.77
C THR A 76 3.43 9.78 17.56
N LYS A 77 3.51 11.06 17.96
CA LYS A 77 4.50 11.59 18.92
C LYS A 77 4.30 11.00 20.32
N GLN A 78 3.06 10.81 20.79
CA GLN A 78 2.76 10.13 22.06
C GLN A 78 3.09 8.62 22.06
N ILE A 79 2.84 7.88 20.97
CA ILE A 79 3.31 6.48 20.80
C ILE A 79 4.80 6.39 20.41
N SER A 80 5.48 7.52 20.21
CA SER A 80 6.95 7.60 20.18
C SER A 80 7.53 7.58 21.60
N GLU A 81 7.03 6.71 22.48
CA GLU A 81 7.62 6.42 23.79
C GLU A 81 9.16 6.24 23.70
N ASN A 82 9.65 5.87 22.52
CA ASN A 82 11.06 5.68 22.18
C ASN A 82 11.72 6.86 21.42
N LYS A 83 11.13 8.06 21.31
CA LYS A 83 11.68 9.23 20.58
C LYS A 83 12.04 8.96 19.10
N LEU A 84 11.40 7.96 18.49
CA LEU A 84 11.74 7.50 17.13
C LEU A 84 11.30 8.49 16.05
N LEU A 85 10.08 9.03 16.15
CA LEU A 85 9.57 10.02 15.20
C LEU A 85 9.87 11.42 15.74
N ASP A 86 10.75 12.15 15.05
CA ASP A 86 11.15 13.49 15.47
C ASP A 86 10.20 14.55 14.90
N ASN A 87 9.86 14.46 13.62
CA ASN A 87 9.08 15.46 12.88
C ASN A 87 8.27 14.85 11.73
N TRP A 88 7.39 15.66 11.14
CA TRP A 88 6.67 15.29 9.92
C TRP A 88 6.29 16.52 9.08
N ILE A 89 6.08 16.29 7.79
CA ILE A 89 5.57 17.27 6.83
C ILE A 89 4.44 16.63 6.04
N VAL A 90 3.27 17.26 6.05
CA VAL A 90 2.10 16.83 5.30
C VAL A 90 1.97 17.67 4.04
N TYR A 91 1.86 16.98 2.91
CA TYR A 91 1.59 17.56 1.60
C TYR A 91 0.17 17.14 1.19
N PRO A 92 -0.78 18.08 1.09
CA PRO A 92 -2.07 17.81 0.48
C PRO A 92 -1.92 17.35 -0.98
N ALA A 93 -2.95 16.70 -1.51
CA ALA A 93 -2.98 16.34 -2.92
C ALA A 93 -2.95 17.60 -3.81
N THR A 94 -2.21 17.53 -4.90
CA THR A 94 -2.21 18.52 -5.98
C THR A 94 -2.64 17.84 -7.27
N ASN A 95 -2.74 18.58 -8.37
CA ASN A 95 -3.08 17.99 -9.68
C ASN A 95 -2.07 16.93 -10.13
N ASP A 96 -0.81 17.06 -9.71
CA ASP A 96 0.30 16.22 -10.19
C ASP A 96 0.80 15.21 -9.15
N GLU A 97 0.43 15.37 -7.88
CA GLU A 97 0.90 14.50 -6.80
C GLU A 97 -0.21 14.13 -5.81
N SER A 98 -0.29 12.84 -5.47
CA SER A 98 -1.17 12.36 -4.39
C SER A 98 -0.72 12.89 -3.04
N SER A 99 -1.69 13.08 -2.15
CA SER A 99 -1.48 13.42 -0.74
C SER A 99 -0.49 12.48 -0.07
N ARG A 100 0.49 13.05 0.64
CA ARG A 100 1.53 12.29 1.34
C ARG A 100 1.95 12.93 2.65
N VAL A 101 2.51 12.11 3.52
CA VAL A 101 3.21 12.56 4.73
C VAL A 101 4.65 12.08 4.67
N ASP A 102 5.59 13.00 4.78
CA ASP A 102 6.99 12.69 4.97
C ASP A 102 7.28 12.69 6.47
N LEU A 103 7.61 11.52 7.00
CA LEU A 103 7.99 11.29 8.39
C LEU A 103 9.50 11.42 8.53
N ILE A 104 9.96 12.17 9.53
CA ILE A 104 11.38 12.35 9.84
C ILE A 104 11.67 11.63 11.16
N VAL A 105 12.44 10.55 11.08
CA VAL A 105 12.81 9.73 12.24
C VAL A 105 14.19 10.06 12.77
N ASN A 106 14.37 9.84 14.07
CA ASN A 106 15.67 9.87 14.71
C ASN A 106 16.54 8.73 14.17
N GLN A 107 17.61 9.06 13.45
CA GLN A 107 18.47 8.06 12.81
C GLN A 107 19.16 7.13 13.82
N GLN A 108 19.51 7.62 15.02
CA GLN A 108 20.18 6.80 16.03
C GLN A 108 19.24 5.69 16.48
N ILE A 109 18.00 6.05 16.84
CA ILE A 109 17.00 5.10 17.32
C ILE A 109 16.55 4.18 16.19
N TRP A 110 16.31 4.72 14.99
CA TRP A 110 15.97 3.91 13.82
C TRP A 110 17.04 2.86 13.51
N SER A 111 18.33 3.18 13.68
CA SER A 111 19.42 2.23 13.43
C SER A 111 19.49 1.07 14.42
N LEU A 112 18.93 1.24 15.63
CA LEU A 112 18.87 0.21 16.67
C LEU A 112 17.73 -0.78 16.45
N LEU A 113 16.68 -0.37 15.72
CA LEU A 113 15.52 -1.22 15.46
C LEU A 113 15.87 -2.34 14.47
N ASP A 114 15.34 -3.52 14.73
CA ASP A 114 15.38 -4.63 13.78
C ASP A 114 14.42 -4.40 12.60
N TYR A 115 14.45 -5.30 11.62
CA TYR A 115 13.59 -5.21 10.44
C TYR A 115 12.09 -5.24 10.80
N LEU A 116 11.69 -6.10 11.75
CA LEU A 116 10.30 -6.30 12.11
C LEU A 116 9.76 -5.09 12.87
N GLU A 117 10.54 -4.48 13.75
CA GLU A 117 10.21 -3.25 14.45
C GLU A 117 10.02 -2.08 13.49
N LYS A 118 10.96 -1.91 12.54
CA LYS A 118 10.84 -0.90 11.47
C LYS A 118 9.58 -1.12 10.63
N TYR A 119 9.34 -2.36 10.21
CA TYR A 119 8.15 -2.71 9.44
C TYR A 119 6.85 -2.45 10.21
N LYS A 120 6.79 -2.82 11.51
CA LYS A 120 5.64 -2.57 12.38
C LYS A 120 5.36 -1.08 12.50
N PHE A 121 6.39 -0.25 12.67
CA PHE A 121 6.25 1.20 12.68
C PHE A 121 5.65 1.72 11.37
N VAL A 122 6.24 1.38 10.23
CA VAL A 122 5.77 1.83 8.90
C VAL A 122 4.35 1.35 8.62
N ASN A 123 4.04 0.10 8.92
CA ASN A 123 2.71 -0.46 8.69
C ASN A 123 1.65 0.21 9.56
N ARG A 124 1.95 0.45 10.84
CA ARG A 124 1.03 1.10 11.78
C ARG A 124 0.73 2.53 11.34
N VAL A 125 1.78 3.34 11.14
CA VAL A 125 1.61 4.76 10.77
C VAL A 125 1.01 4.88 9.37
N GLY A 126 1.44 4.05 8.42
CA GLY A 126 0.89 4.03 7.07
C GLY A 126 -0.58 3.63 7.02
N THR A 127 -1.00 2.65 7.81
CA THR A 127 -2.42 2.27 7.92
C THR A 127 -3.27 3.41 8.47
N THR A 128 -2.77 4.14 9.48
CA THR A 128 -3.42 5.34 10.01
C THR A 128 -3.48 6.45 8.97
N ALA A 129 -2.37 6.77 8.29
CA ALA A 129 -2.36 7.81 7.26
C ALA A 129 -3.31 7.49 6.09
N ARG A 130 -3.37 6.22 5.68
CA ARG A 130 -4.24 5.74 4.61
C ARG A 130 -5.72 6.00 4.88
N SER A 131 -6.19 5.87 6.12
CA SER A 131 -7.60 6.17 6.43
C SER A 131 -7.97 7.65 6.24
N PHE A 132 -6.99 8.52 6.02
CA PHE A 132 -7.16 9.94 5.68
C PHE A 132 -6.78 10.25 4.24
N GLY A 133 -6.51 9.21 3.43
CA GLY A 133 -6.14 9.36 2.04
C GLY A 133 -4.68 9.77 1.83
N TYR A 134 -3.77 9.50 2.77
CA TYR A 134 -2.35 9.84 2.63
C TYR A 134 -1.49 8.60 2.44
N ASN A 135 -0.51 8.71 1.53
CA ASN A 135 0.65 7.84 1.50
C ASN A 135 1.70 8.31 2.53
N ILE A 136 2.64 7.45 2.93
CA ILE A 136 3.77 7.88 3.77
C ILE A 136 5.12 7.53 3.18
N ARG A 137 6.10 8.37 3.49
CA ARG A 137 7.52 8.15 3.25
C ARG A 137 8.27 8.41 4.56
N VAL A 138 9.26 7.58 4.86
CA VAL A 138 10.09 7.72 6.08
C VAL A 138 11.47 8.16 5.67
N PHE A 139 11.97 9.20 6.31
CA PHE A 139 13.28 9.77 6.07
C PHE A 139 14.05 9.99 7.37
N ASN A 140 15.37 10.16 7.26
CA ASN A 140 16.16 10.81 8.29
C ASN A 140 16.51 12.25 7.92
N TYR A 141 17.17 12.98 8.83
CA TYR A 141 17.66 14.35 8.58
C TYR A 141 18.73 14.46 7.48
N ARG A 142 19.35 13.35 7.05
CA ARG A 142 20.22 13.31 5.87
C ARG A 142 19.44 13.18 4.55
N LYS A 143 18.10 13.24 4.62
CA LYS A 143 17.17 13.11 3.48
C LYS A 143 17.23 11.72 2.80
N GLU A 144 17.72 10.69 3.50
CA GLU A 144 17.73 9.31 3.01
C GLU A 144 16.32 8.72 3.13
N LEU A 145 15.78 8.17 2.03
CA LEU A 145 14.49 7.46 2.05
C LEU A 145 14.65 6.08 2.67
N LEU A 146 14.04 5.88 3.84
CA LEU A 146 14.18 4.69 4.67
C LEU A 146 13.06 3.68 4.48
N ALA A 147 11.85 4.14 4.16
CA ALA A 147 10.71 3.28 3.87
C ALA A 147 9.58 4.06 3.19
N THR A 148 8.67 3.35 2.53
CA THR A 148 7.43 3.89 1.97
C THR A 148 6.25 3.01 2.32
N TYR A 149 5.07 3.60 2.53
CA TYR A 149 3.79 2.92 2.51
C TYR A 149 2.92 3.64 1.47
N THR A 150 2.61 2.95 0.38
CA THR A 150 1.93 3.56 -0.77
C THR A 150 0.72 2.72 -1.15
N CYS A 151 -0.41 3.39 -1.36
CA CYS A 151 -1.67 2.76 -1.70
C CYS A 151 -2.22 3.27 -3.03
N ASN A 152 -2.90 2.38 -3.73
CA ASN A 152 -3.94 2.76 -4.66
C ASN A 152 -5.22 3.00 -3.84
N LEU A 153 -5.63 4.27 -3.73
CA LEU A 153 -6.80 4.68 -2.95
C LEU A 153 -8.11 4.60 -3.75
N ASN A 154 -8.03 4.25 -5.04
CA ASN A 154 -9.20 4.15 -5.93
C ASN A 154 -9.84 2.75 -5.94
N THR A 155 -9.36 1.84 -5.09
CA THR A 155 -9.74 0.41 -5.09
C THR A 155 -10.42 0.05 -3.78
N THR A 156 -11.35 -0.90 -3.79
CA THR A 156 -12.02 -1.39 -2.57
C THR A 156 -11.79 -2.90 -2.40
N PRO A 157 -10.93 -3.35 -1.46
CA PRO A 157 -10.16 -2.54 -0.50
C PRO A 157 -8.96 -1.82 -1.15
N ASN A 158 -8.46 -0.76 -0.49
CA ASN A 158 -7.24 -0.06 -0.91
C ASN A 158 -6.07 -1.04 -1.02
N LEU A 159 -5.43 -1.11 -2.19
CA LEU A 159 -4.25 -1.95 -2.42
C LEU A 159 -2.98 -1.20 -2.00
N CYS A 160 -2.23 -1.74 -1.02
CA CYS A 160 -1.10 -1.03 -0.42
C CYS A 160 0.18 -1.87 -0.42
N ASN A 161 1.33 -1.20 -0.56
CA ASN A 161 2.65 -1.81 -0.53
C ASN A 161 3.55 -1.06 0.46
N ILE A 162 4.30 -1.83 1.24
CA ILE A 162 5.39 -1.34 2.06
C ILE A 162 6.71 -1.69 1.38
N ARG A 163 7.54 -0.69 1.14
CA ARG A 163 8.92 -0.89 0.70
C ARG A 163 9.85 -0.39 1.78
N MET A 164 10.73 -1.28 2.25
CA MET A 164 11.80 -0.92 3.17
C MET A 164 13.03 -0.55 2.34
N GLY A 165 13.69 0.55 2.70
CA GLY A 165 14.96 0.94 2.11
C GLY A 165 16.05 -0.07 2.51
N PHE A 166 16.99 -0.32 1.59
CA PHE A 166 18.16 -1.15 1.85
C PHE A 166 19.13 -0.40 2.77
N GLN A 167 18.88 -0.37 4.08
CA GLN A 167 19.92 0.02 5.03
C GLN A 167 20.87 -1.16 5.21
N SER A 168 21.95 -1.13 4.44
CA SER A 168 23.15 -1.93 4.54
C SER A 168 23.73 -1.92 5.96
N ARG A 169 23.28 -2.83 6.84
CA ARG A 169 24.06 -3.46 7.90
C ARG A 169 23.45 -4.83 8.24
N LEU A 170 23.58 -5.77 7.30
CA LEU A 170 23.82 -7.14 7.74
C LEU A 170 25.18 -7.10 8.43
N GLY A 171 25.19 -7.12 9.75
CA GLY A 171 26.40 -7.21 10.58
C GLY A 171 27.06 -8.58 10.41
N LEU A 172 27.60 -8.85 9.23
CA LEU A 172 28.59 -9.89 9.00
C LEU A 172 29.93 -9.19 8.76
N SER A 173 30.42 -8.49 9.78
CA SER A 173 31.87 -8.27 9.88
C SER A 173 32.46 -9.61 10.31
N GLY A 174 32.72 -10.48 9.34
CA GLY A 174 33.60 -11.61 9.56
C GLY A 174 34.97 -11.05 9.91
N THR A 175 35.32 -11.10 11.19
CA THR A 175 36.69 -10.97 11.65
C THR A 175 37.48 -12.11 11.02
N SER A 176 38.25 -11.82 9.98
CA SER A 176 39.38 -12.66 9.61
C SER A 176 40.63 -12.02 10.20
N ASP A 177 40.84 -12.30 11.49
CA ASP A 177 42.19 -12.36 12.03
C ASP A 177 42.87 -13.57 11.38
N PHE A 178 44.02 -13.34 10.74
CA PHE A 178 45.27 -14.12 10.67
C PHE A 178 46.15 -13.59 9.55
#